data_AF-A0A645BBG0-F1
#
_entry.id   AF-A0A645BBG0-F1
#
_cell.length_a   1.000
_cell.length_b   1.000
_cell.length_c   1.000
_cell.angle_alpha   90.00
_cell.angle_beta   90.00
_cell.angle_gamma   90.00
#
_symmetry.space_group_name_H-M   'P 1'
#
loop_
_entity.id
_entity.type
_entity.pdbx_description
1 polymer ?
#
loop_
_entity_poly.entity_id
_entity_poly.type
_entity_poly.pdbx_seq_one_letter_code
_entity_poly.pdbx_strand_id
1 'polypeptide(L)'
;MSKIKSEEDILNAMHSMANTLIVPVDGQIWGKEPITKDKISQLISIVDNSSSSHKEELLSILNKWNSGDFSTAVEDHNKVWKLLGGTVGKAANVNEEGVKETLANLDPK
;
A
#
# COMPACT_ATOMS: atom_id res chain seq x y z
N MET A 1 -6.92 20.43 2.28
CA MET A 1 -6.02 20.26 1.11
C MET A 1 -5.40 18.88 1.22
N SER A 2 -5.55 18.02 0.20
CA SER A 2 -4.87 16.73 0.19
C SER A 2 -3.36 16.94 0.33
N LYS A 3 -2.72 16.22 1.24
CA LYS A 3 -1.26 16.25 1.45
C LYS A 3 -0.49 15.58 0.31
N ILE A 4 -1.19 14.85 -0.56
CA ILE A 4 -0.62 14.11 -1.68
C ILE A 4 -0.65 15.01 -2.91
N LYS A 5 0.54 15.41 -3.39
CA LYS A 5 0.69 16.34 -4.51
C LYS A 5 1.59 15.79 -5.62
N SER A 6 2.31 14.71 -5.35
CA SER A 6 3.26 14.08 -6.26
C SER A 6 3.08 12.56 -6.32
N GLU A 7 3.68 11.92 -7.33
CA GLU A 7 3.75 10.46 -7.40
C GLU A 7 4.50 9.88 -6.19
N GLU A 8 5.58 10.53 -5.75
CA GLU A 8 6.32 10.14 -4.56
C GLU A 8 5.44 10.13 -3.31
N ASP A 9 4.54 11.11 -3.14
CA ASP A 9 3.59 11.13 -2.02
C ASP A 9 2.60 9.95 -2.09
N ILE A 10 2.13 9.61 -3.30
CA ILE A 10 1.25 8.45 -3.53
C ILE A 10 1.97 7.17 -3.14
N LEU A 11 3.19 6.98 -3.64
CA LEU A 11 4.00 5.80 -3.38
C LEU A 11 4.33 5.68 -1.89
N ASN A 12 4.69 6.77 -1.22
CA ASN A 12 4.93 6.76 0.23
C ASN A 12 3.68 6.37 1.02
N ALA A 13 2.50 6.87 0.64
CA ALA A 13 1.24 6.50 1.28
C ALA A 13 0.86 5.02 1.04
N MET A 14 1.11 4.50 -0.17
CA MET A 14 0.88 3.09 -0.46
C MET A 14 1.89 2.19 0.27
N HIS A 15 3.15 2.60 0.36
CA HIS A 15 4.20 1.87 1.07
C HIS A 15 3.94 1.81 2.58
N SER A 16 3.58 2.94 3.21
CA SER A 16 3.23 2.99 4.63
C SER A 16 2.02 2.11 4.97
N MET A 17 1.07 1.99 4.04
CA MET A 17 -0.06 1.07 4.12
C MET A 17 0.40 -0.39 3.99
N ALA A 18 1.19 -0.72 2.97
CA ALA A 18 1.67 -2.09 2.75
C ALA A 18 2.57 -2.61 3.89
N ASN A 19 3.26 -1.72 4.61
CA ASN A 19 4.06 -2.03 5.80
C ASN A 19 3.26 -2.69 6.95
N THR A 20 1.92 -2.58 6.96
CA THR A 20 1.09 -3.29 7.95
C THR A 20 0.90 -4.77 7.59
N LEU A 21 1.07 -5.13 6.32
CA LEU A 21 0.73 -6.43 5.74
C LEU A 21 1.94 -7.36 5.56
N ILE A 22 3.16 -6.91 5.89
CA ILE A 22 4.39 -7.65 5.59
C ILE A 22 5.32 -7.78 6.80
N VAL A 23 6.25 -8.72 6.70
CA VAL A 23 7.43 -8.86 7.56
C VAL A 23 8.67 -8.63 6.69
N PRO A 24 9.51 -7.63 7.00
CA PRO A 24 10.68 -7.30 6.19
C PRO A 24 11.87 -8.25 6.45
N VAL A 25 12.74 -8.41 5.45
CA VAL A 25 13.94 -9.28 5.52
C VAL A 25 14.92 -8.88 6.62
N ASP A 26 15.01 -7.58 6.89
CA ASP A 26 15.99 -6.95 7.78
C ASP A 26 15.37 -6.46 9.09
N GLY A 27 14.10 -6.79 9.34
CA GLY A 27 13.36 -6.35 10.51
C GLY A 27 12.97 -4.86 10.51
N GLN A 28 13.28 -4.09 9.45
CA GLN A 28 13.06 -2.65 9.43
C GLN A 28 11.75 -2.27 8.72
N ILE A 29 10.90 -1.51 9.41
CA ILE A 29 9.69 -0.91 8.85
C ILE A 29 9.72 0.59 9.10
N TRP A 30 9.47 1.37 8.05
CA TRP A 30 9.52 2.84 8.09
C TRP A 30 8.13 3.40 7.80
N GLY A 31 7.45 3.82 8.87
CA GLY A 31 6.07 4.29 8.82
C GLY A 31 5.07 3.14 8.70
N LYS A 32 3.92 3.30 9.35
CA LYS A 32 2.76 2.43 9.22
C LYS A 32 1.53 3.30 9.22
N GLU A 33 0.68 3.11 8.22
CA GLU A 33 -0.61 3.77 8.16
C GLU A 33 -1.70 2.72 7.98
N PRO A 34 -2.82 2.82 8.72
CA PRO A 34 -3.92 1.87 8.56
C PRO A 34 -4.45 1.86 7.12
N ILE A 35 -4.77 0.66 6.64
CA ILE A 35 -5.51 0.46 5.40
C ILE A 35 -6.99 0.61 5.71
N THR A 36 -7.64 1.62 5.12
CA THR A 36 -9.08 1.87 5.27
C THR A 36 -9.73 2.08 3.90
N LYS A 37 -11.03 1.78 3.79
CA LYS A 37 -11.81 2.02 2.56
C LYS A 37 -11.72 3.46 2.08
N ASP A 38 -11.84 4.41 3.00
CA ASP A 38 -11.76 5.85 2.70
C ASP A 38 -10.40 6.23 2.13
N LYS A 39 -9.31 5.70 2.70
CA LYS A 39 -7.97 6.02 2.25
C LYS A 39 -7.64 5.37 0.90
N ILE A 40 -8.06 4.12 0.71
CA ILE A 40 -7.95 3.45 -0.60
C ILE A 40 -8.71 4.23 -1.66
N SER A 41 -9.97 4.61 -1.39
CA SER A 41 -10.81 5.35 -2.35
C SER A 41 -10.22 6.73 -2.68
N GLN A 42 -9.68 7.43 -1.68
CA GLN A 42 -8.96 8.69 -1.90
C GLN A 42 -7.72 8.49 -2.79
N LEU A 43 -6.90 7.47 -2.52
CA LEU A 43 -5.72 7.17 -3.33
C LEU A 43 -6.09 6.78 -4.76
N ILE A 44 -7.14 5.98 -4.97
CA ILE A 44 -7.65 5.65 -6.31
C ILE A 44 -8.01 6.94 -7.05
N SER A 45 -8.79 7.83 -6.44
CA SER A 45 -9.17 9.10 -7.05
C SER A 45 -7.97 9.98 -7.39
N ILE A 46 -6.98 10.06 -6.49
CA ILE A 46 -5.76 10.84 -6.72
C ILE A 46 -4.93 10.25 -7.86
N VAL A 47 -4.71 8.94 -7.86
CA VAL A 47 -3.96 8.25 -8.92
C VAL A 47 -4.65 8.42 -10.25
N ASP A 48 -5.97 8.23 -10.32
CA ASP A 48 -6.76 8.36 -11.54
C ASP A 48 -6.68 9.77 -12.15
N ASN A 49 -6.62 10.81 -11.31
CA ASN A 49 -6.46 12.20 -11.74
C ASN A 49 -4.99 12.66 -11.89
N SER A 50 -4.02 11.80 -11.59
CA SER A 50 -2.59 12.14 -11.70
C SER A 50 -2.05 11.97 -13.12
N SER A 51 -0.88 12.55 -13.39
CA SER A 51 -0.07 12.30 -14.59
C SER A 51 1.03 11.25 -14.36
N SER A 52 0.86 10.37 -13.37
CA SER A 52 1.82 9.31 -13.05
C SER A 52 2.00 8.36 -14.23
N SER A 53 3.25 8.02 -14.57
CA SER A 53 3.56 6.97 -15.55
C SER A 53 3.25 5.56 -15.05
N HIS A 54 3.06 5.40 -13.73
CA HIS A 54 2.75 4.14 -13.07
C HIS A 54 1.26 3.99 -12.75
N LYS A 55 0.40 4.88 -13.27
CA LYS A 55 -1.04 4.95 -12.97
C LYS A 55 -1.75 3.59 -12.99
N GLU A 56 -1.65 2.85 -14.09
CA GLU A 56 -2.35 1.56 -14.25
C GLU A 56 -1.93 0.53 -13.20
N GLU A 57 -0.62 0.51 -12.90
CA GLU A 57 -0.03 -0.38 -11.92
C GLU A 57 -0.50 -0.04 -10.49
N LEU A 58 -0.48 1.24 -10.13
CA LEU A 58 -0.92 1.69 -8.80
C LEU A 58 -2.43 1.47 -8.61
N LEU A 59 -3.24 1.74 -9.65
CA LEU A 59 -4.68 1.44 -9.62
C LEU A 59 -4.96 -0.06 -9.49
N SER A 60 -4.18 -0.91 -10.15
CA SER A 60 -4.33 -2.37 -10.02
C SER A 60 -4.12 -2.83 -8.57
N ILE A 61 -3.06 -2.34 -7.91
CA ILE A 61 -2.79 -2.65 -6.50
C ILE A 61 -3.92 -2.13 -5.59
N LEU A 62 -4.28 -0.85 -5.73
CA LEU A 62 -5.32 -0.24 -4.89
C LEU A 62 -6.69 -0.90 -5.05
N ASN A 63 -7.05 -1.34 -6.26
CA ASN A 63 -8.30 -2.04 -6.50
C ASN A 63 -8.34 -3.43 -5.85
N LYS A 64 -7.22 -4.17 -5.84
CA LYS A 64 -7.11 -5.44 -5.08
C LYS A 64 -7.31 -5.20 -3.58
N TRP A 65 -6.62 -4.22 -3.03
CA TRP A 65 -6.78 -3.88 -1.61
C TRP A 65 -8.21 -3.41 -1.30
N ASN A 66 -8.85 -2.69 -2.23
CA ASN A 66 -10.23 -2.27 -2.09
C ASN A 66 -11.19 -3.48 -2.06
N SER A 67 -10.91 -4.57 -2.78
CA SER A 67 -11.67 -5.81 -2.69
C SER A 67 -11.30 -6.70 -1.50
N GLY A 68 -10.37 -6.25 -0.65
CA GLY A 68 -9.84 -7.06 0.45
C GLY A 68 -8.92 -8.19 -0.01
N ASP A 69 -8.41 -8.13 -1.24
CA ASP A 69 -7.44 -9.10 -1.74
C ASP A 69 -6.02 -8.65 -1.37
N PHE A 70 -5.44 -9.34 -0.39
CA PHE A 70 -4.07 -9.16 0.06
C PHE A 70 -3.19 -10.38 -0.24
N SER A 71 -3.62 -11.28 -1.12
CA SER A 71 -2.90 -12.51 -1.48
C SER A 71 -1.51 -12.26 -2.07
N THR A 72 -1.27 -11.03 -2.55
CA THR A 72 -0.02 -10.57 -3.19
C THR A 72 0.62 -9.39 -2.45
N ALA A 73 0.40 -9.30 -1.13
CA ALA A 73 0.86 -8.16 -0.33
C ALA A 73 2.39 -7.95 -0.36
N VAL A 74 3.18 -9.03 -0.43
CA VAL A 74 4.65 -8.95 -0.53
C VAL A 74 5.08 -8.38 -1.88
N GLU A 75 4.45 -8.84 -2.96
CA GLU A 75 4.70 -8.35 -4.32
C GLU A 75 4.30 -6.89 -4.45
N ASP A 76 3.11 -6.52 -3.97
CA ASP A 76 2.59 -5.16 -4.02
C ASP A 76 3.49 -4.20 -3.24
N HIS A 77 3.87 -4.57 -2.00
CA HIS A 77 4.84 -3.83 -1.20
C HIS A 77 6.15 -3.63 -1.96
N ASN A 78 6.76 -4.73 -2.42
CA ASN A 78 8.08 -4.70 -3.04
C ASN A 78 8.09 -3.94 -4.37
N LYS A 79 6.93 -3.87 -5.04
CA LYS A 79 6.76 -3.07 -6.24
C LYS A 79 6.80 -1.57 -5.93
N VAL A 80 5.99 -1.12 -4.98
CA VAL A 80 5.99 0.28 -4.51
C VAL A 80 7.35 0.66 -3.91
N TRP A 81 7.93 -0.20 -3.08
CA TRP A 81 9.27 -0.04 -2.49
C TRP A 81 10.35 0.17 -3.57
N LYS A 82 10.28 -0.59 -4.68
CA LYS A 82 11.23 -0.43 -5.80
C LYS A 82 11.03 0.89 -6.53
N LEU A 83 9.78 1.33 -6.74
CA LEU A 83 9.49 2.62 -7.36
C LEU A 83 10.00 3.80 -6.50
N LEU A 84 10.02 3.65 -5.18
CA LEU A 84 10.64 4.59 -4.23
C LEU A 84 12.18 4.51 -4.19
N GLY A 85 12.82 3.61 -4.94
CA GLY A 85 14.27 3.41 -4.90
C GLY A 85 14.76 2.77 -3.60
N GLY A 86 13.91 1.97 -2.95
CA GLY A 86 14.20 1.35 -1.66
C GLY A 86 15.46 0.48 -1.63
N THR A 87 16.15 0.50 -0.50
CA THR A 87 17.36 -0.31 -0.22
C THR A 87 17.27 -1.11 1.08
N VAL A 88 16.41 -0.68 2.00
CA VAL A 88 16.15 -1.25 3.32
C VAL A 88 14.64 -1.49 3.46
N GLY A 89 14.22 -2.50 4.23
CA GLY A 89 12.82 -2.78 4.53
C GLY A 89 12.09 -3.58 3.45
N LYS A 90 12.81 -4.32 2.59
CA LYS A 90 12.19 -5.18 1.58
C LYS A 90 11.35 -6.27 2.27
N ALA A 91 10.13 -6.51 1.79
CA ALA A 91 9.24 -7.54 2.33
C ALA A 91 9.75 -8.96 2.01
N ALA A 92 9.72 -9.83 3.02
CA ALA A 92 10.08 -11.24 2.93
C ALA A 92 8.86 -12.15 2.96
N ASN A 93 7.92 -11.88 3.87
CA ASN A 93 6.75 -12.69 4.13
C ASN A 93 5.52 -11.81 4.37
N VAL A 94 4.34 -12.39 4.25
CA VAL A 94 3.07 -11.76 4.65
C VAL A 94 2.99 -11.73 6.19
N ASN A 95 2.45 -10.64 6.74
CA ASN A 95 2.02 -10.54 8.12
C ASN A 95 0.54 -10.95 8.21
N GLU A 96 0.30 -12.25 8.46
CA GLU A 96 -1.05 -12.82 8.52
C GLU A 96 -1.96 -12.15 9.57
N GLU A 97 -1.40 -11.73 10.71
CA GLU A 97 -2.15 -11.01 11.74
C GLU A 97 -2.59 -9.63 11.24
N GLY A 98 -1.67 -8.91 10.58
CA GLY A 98 -1.96 -7.60 9.98
C GLY A 98 -3.00 -7.67 8.85
N VAL A 99 -2.96 -8.74 8.05
CA VAL A 99 -4.00 -9.02 7.03
C VAL A 99 -5.35 -9.26 7.71
N LYS A 100 -5.40 -10.11 8.73
CA LYS A 100 -6.64 -10.40 9.47
C LYS A 100 -7.23 -9.14 10.12
N GLU A 101 -6.40 -8.32 10.75
CA GLU A 101 -6.82 -7.04 11.34
C GLU A 101 -7.36 -6.08 10.25
N THR A 102 -6.65 -5.98 9.13
CA THR A 102 -7.06 -5.13 8.00
C THR A 102 -8.42 -5.57 7.44
N LEU A 103 -8.61 -6.87 7.22
CA LEU A 103 -9.87 -7.41 6.73
C LEU A 103 -11.04 -7.13 7.68
N ALA A 104 -10.83 -7.29 8.99
CA ALA A 104 -11.85 -6.99 9.99
C ALA A 104 -12.26 -5.50 9.99
N ASN A 105 -11.33 -4.60 9.66
CA ASN A 105 -11.59 -3.15 9.60
C ASN A 105 -12.18 -2.68 8.26
N LEU A 106 -11.95 -3.42 7.17
CA LEU A 106 -12.48 -3.09 5.85
C LEU A 106 -13.96 -3.43 5.68
N ASP A 107 -14.44 -4.42 6.42
CA ASP A 107 -15.84 -4.86 6.43
C ASP A 107 -16.26 -5.21 7.86
N PRO A 108 -16.53 -4.20 8.72
CA PRO A 108 -16.97 -4.43 10.08
C PRO A 108 -18.37 -5.07 10.07
N LYS A 109 -18.45 -6.31 10.55
CA LYS A 109 -19.70 -7.05 10.74
C LYS A 109 -20.64 -6.39 11.76
#